data_AF-A0A7S0C7X7-F1
#
_entry.id   AF-A0A7S0C7X7-F1
#
_cell.length_a   1.000
_cell.length_b   1.000
_cell.length_c   1.000
_cell.angle_alpha   90.00
_cell.angle_beta   90.00
_cell.angle_gamma   90.00
#
_symmetry.space_group_name_H-M   'P 1'
#
loop_
_entity.id
_entity.type
_entity.pdbx_description
1 polymer ?
#
loop_
_entity_poly.entity_id
_entity_poly.type
_entity_poly.pdbx_seq_one_letter_code
_entity_poly.pdbx_strand_id
1 'polypeptide(L)'
;KPHLDFLMYKVCFPTICLTADDVELFINDPHEFVHKQNSPLADFYDPSMSAITLLTDLVRHRGRDVTQQLLAFLTDCVNRYAAATDESQKNHIEKDGALHAFGALAEYLLNMKKYASHLEGLLVTSVFPDFNSPIGFLRCRACWMVQKFSTVKWSDDGTNLRTLIQLVLQR
;
A
#
# COMPACT_ATOMS: atom_id res chain seq x y z
N LYS A 1 15.39 15.18 15.11
CA LYS A 1 15.82 13.89 14.51
C LYS A 1 15.45 12.65 15.35
N PRO A 2 15.66 12.57 16.69
CA PRO A 2 15.51 11.30 17.42
C PRO A 2 14.08 10.75 17.49
N HIS A 3 13.06 11.58 17.26
CA HIS A 3 11.65 11.18 17.39
C HIS A 3 10.98 10.81 16.06
N LEU A 4 11.66 10.97 14.91
CA LEU A 4 11.05 10.71 13.61
C LEU A 4 10.75 9.22 13.41
N ASP A 5 11.66 8.34 13.81
CA ASP A 5 11.46 6.90 13.70
C ASP A 5 10.31 6.43 14.59
N PHE A 6 10.22 6.97 15.82
CA PHE A 6 9.08 6.70 16.70
C PHE A 6 7.77 7.15 16.06
N LEU A 7 7.71 8.40 15.59
CA LEU A 7 6.51 8.95 14.97
C LEU A 7 6.09 8.15 13.72
N MET A 8 7.04 7.81 12.84
CA MET A 8 6.74 7.11 11.60
C MET A 8 6.36 5.65 11.83
N TYR A 9 7.13 4.92 12.62
CA TYR A 9 7.01 3.45 12.69
C TYR A 9 6.22 2.96 13.90
N LYS A 10 6.09 3.76 14.97
CA LYS A 10 5.34 3.39 16.18
C LYS A 10 4.00 4.13 16.31
N VAL A 11 3.78 5.19 15.53
CA VAL A 11 2.53 5.96 15.54
C VAL A 11 1.86 5.92 14.17
N CYS A 12 2.46 6.51 13.13
CA CYS A 12 1.84 6.62 11.80
C CYS A 12 1.54 5.26 11.19
N PHE A 13 2.54 4.38 11.07
CA PHE A 13 2.34 3.11 10.37
C PHE A 13 1.26 2.21 11.00
N PRO A 14 1.24 1.97 12.33
CA PRO A 14 0.13 1.24 12.95
C PRO A 14 -1.24 1.90 12.76
N THR A 15 -1.29 3.24 12.69
CA THR A 15 -2.54 3.99 12.46
C THR A 15 -3.03 3.88 11.00
N ILE A 16 -2.12 3.63 10.05
CA ILE A 16 -2.44 3.42 8.63
C ILE A 16 -3.08 2.04 8.39
N CYS A 17 -2.67 1.05 9.19
CA CYS A 17 -3.17 -0.32 9.11
C CYS A 17 -4.67 -0.42 9.44
N LEU A 18 -5.36 -1.35 8.79
CA LEU A 18 -6.76 -1.64 9.08
C LEU A 18 -6.93 -2.08 10.54
N THR A 19 -7.99 -1.57 11.17
CA THR A 19 -8.40 -2.00 12.51
C THR A 19 -9.24 -3.28 12.45
N ALA A 20 -9.51 -3.89 13.60
CA ALA A 20 -10.43 -5.03 13.68
C ALA A 20 -11.83 -4.66 13.16
N ASP A 21 -12.32 -3.47 13.51
CA ASP A 21 -13.62 -2.95 13.07
C ASP A 21 -13.66 -2.74 11.55
N ASP A 22 -12.57 -2.27 10.94
CA ASP A 22 -12.49 -2.12 9.49
C ASP A 22 -12.53 -3.48 8.78
N VAL A 23 -11.86 -4.50 9.34
CA VAL A 23 -11.89 -5.87 8.81
C VAL A 23 -13.28 -6.48 8.96
N GLU A 24 -13.92 -6.29 10.11
CA GLU A 24 -15.29 -6.74 10.36
C GLU A 24 -16.27 -6.07 9.40
N LEU A 25 -16.16 -4.74 9.21
CA LEU A 25 -16.95 -4.00 8.24
C LEU A 25 -16.74 -4.53 6.83
N PHE A 26 -15.49 -4.79 6.43
CA PHE A 26 -15.21 -5.37 5.10
C PHE A 26 -15.88 -6.75 4.91
N ILE A 27 -15.89 -7.59 5.94
CA ILE A 27 -16.47 -8.94 5.88
C ILE A 27 -18.01 -8.87 5.83
N ASN A 28 -18.62 -8.03 6.65
CA ASN A 28 -20.06 -7.99 6.83
C ASN A 28 -20.77 -7.07 5.81
N ASP A 29 -20.14 -5.95 5.44
CA ASP A 29 -20.64 -4.97 4.47
C ASP A 29 -19.49 -4.33 3.66
N PRO A 30 -18.95 -5.06 2.66
CA PRO A 30 -17.86 -4.55 1.83
C PRO A 30 -18.24 -3.31 1.00
N HIS A 31 -19.54 -3.09 0.74
CA HIS A 31 -19.99 -1.91 0.02
C HIS A 31 -19.85 -0.66 0.89
N GLU A 32 -20.27 -0.74 2.15
CA GLU A 32 -20.09 0.36 3.11
C GLU A 32 -18.61 0.61 3.41
N PHE A 33 -17.78 -0.44 3.51
CA PHE A 33 -16.33 -0.26 3.62
C PHE A 33 -15.76 0.60 2.48
N VAL A 34 -16.11 0.29 1.23
CA VAL A 34 -15.65 1.05 0.06
C VAL A 34 -16.24 2.46 0.06
N HIS A 35 -17.50 2.62 0.47
CA HIS A 35 -18.14 3.93 0.57
C HIS A 35 -17.42 4.83 1.59
N LYS A 36 -17.15 4.30 2.79
CA LYS A 36 -16.39 4.98 3.86
C LYS A 36 -15.01 5.42 3.37
N GLN A 37 -14.26 4.54 2.69
CA GLN A 37 -12.92 4.85 2.18
C GLN A 37 -12.89 5.89 1.04
N ASN A 38 -14.02 6.17 0.40
CA ASN A 38 -14.11 7.16 -0.68
C ASN A 38 -14.96 8.38 -0.29
N SER A 39 -15.32 8.52 0.99
CA SER A 39 -16.16 9.60 1.49
C SER A 39 -15.30 10.80 1.93
N PRO A 40 -15.36 11.94 1.22
CA PRO A 40 -14.56 13.13 1.59
C PRO A 40 -14.87 13.68 2.99
N LEU A 41 -16.07 13.39 3.53
CA LEU A 41 -16.47 13.79 4.86
C LEU A 41 -15.93 12.84 5.94
N ALA A 42 -15.81 11.54 5.65
CA ALA A 42 -15.22 10.57 6.56
C ALA A 42 -13.71 10.80 6.72
N ASP A 43 -13.04 11.19 5.64
CA ASP A 43 -11.60 11.51 5.63
C ASP A 43 -11.20 12.57 6.67
N PHE A 44 -12.10 13.52 6.99
CA PHE A 44 -11.83 14.63 7.91
C PHE A 44 -11.61 14.17 9.36
N TYR A 45 -12.16 13.02 9.73
CA TYR A 45 -12.08 12.48 11.09
C TYR A 45 -11.30 11.16 11.16
N ASP A 46 -10.78 10.70 10.03
CA ASP A 46 -10.03 9.44 9.97
C ASP A 46 -8.57 9.64 10.43
N PRO A 47 -8.14 9.03 11.55
CA PRO A 47 -6.75 9.11 12.01
C PRO A 47 -5.77 8.49 11.00
N SER A 48 -6.19 7.51 10.20
CA SER A 48 -5.38 6.90 9.13
C SER A 48 -5.01 7.94 8.07
N MET A 49 -5.96 8.79 7.67
CA MET A 49 -5.71 9.87 6.71
C MET A 49 -4.74 10.91 7.26
N SER A 50 -4.85 11.25 8.54
CA SER A 50 -3.88 12.13 9.22
C SER A 50 -2.47 11.53 9.25
N ALA A 51 -2.37 10.22 9.52
CA ALA A 51 -1.09 9.50 9.51
C ALA A 51 -0.47 9.42 8.11
N ILE A 52 -1.26 9.14 7.07
CA ILE A 52 -0.83 9.15 5.67
C ILE A 52 -0.33 10.52 5.25
N THR A 53 -1.07 11.58 5.60
CA THR A 53 -0.72 12.97 5.26
C THR A 53 0.63 13.33 5.87
N LEU A 54 0.79 13.08 7.17
CA LEU A 54 2.05 13.33 7.87
C LEU A 54 3.22 12.54 7.27
N LEU A 55 3.02 11.25 6.96
CA LEU A 55 4.05 10.41 6.36
C LEU A 55 4.45 10.92 4.97
N THR A 56 3.49 11.37 4.16
CA THR A 56 3.72 11.97 2.84
C THR A 56 4.44 13.31 2.94
N ASP A 57 4.05 14.17 3.90
CA ASP A 57 4.70 15.46 4.16
C ASP A 57 6.14 15.28 4.64
N LEU A 58 6.42 14.28 5.48
CA LEU A 58 7.78 13.94 5.89
C LEU A 58 8.64 13.53 4.69
N VAL A 59 8.11 12.73 3.77
CA VAL A 59 8.82 12.38 2.53
C VAL A 59 9.04 13.60 1.65
N ARG A 60 8.03 14.47 1.50
CA ARG A 60 8.10 15.68 0.67
C ARG A 60 9.12 16.70 1.21
N HIS A 61 9.08 16.98 2.51
CA HIS A 61 9.85 18.05 3.14
C HIS A 61 11.17 17.58 3.75
N ARG A 62 11.29 16.31 4.13
CA ARG A 62 12.49 15.72 4.75
C ARG A 62 12.97 14.45 4.05
N GLY A 63 12.67 14.29 2.76
CA GLY A 63 12.95 13.05 2.01
C GLY A 63 14.39 12.55 2.05
N ARG A 64 15.39 13.44 2.13
CA ARG A 64 16.81 13.06 2.32
C ARG A 64 17.07 12.30 3.62
N ASP A 65 16.31 12.60 4.68
CA ASP A 65 16.48 11.96 5.98
C ASP A 65 15.62 10.68 6.10
N VAL A 66 14.43 10.63 5.47
CA VAL A 66 13.41 9.60 5.80
C VAL A 66 13.10 8.61 4.67
N THR A 67 13.19 8.99 3.40
CA THR A 67 12.61 8.19 2.31
C THR A 67 13.24 6.80 2.20
N GLN A 68 14.57 6.69 2.25
CA GLN A 68 15.24 5.41 2.07
C GLN A 68 14.90 4.42 3.19
N GLN A 69 14.88 4.89 4.44
CA GLN A 69 14.58 4.05 5.60
C GLN A 69 13.11 3.62 5.60
N LEU A 70 12.21 4.52 5.24
CA LEU A 70 10.79 4.21 5.10
C LEU A 70 10.54 3.15 4.02
N LEU A 71 11.09 3.33 2.81
CA LEU A 71 10.91 2.36 1.73
C LEU A 71 11.53 1.00 2.07
N ALA A 72 12.65 0.97 2.81
CA ALA A 72 13.24 -0.27 3.30
C ALA A 72 12.30 -0.98 4.29
N PHE A 73 11.72 -0.23 5.24
CA PHE A 73 10.74 -0.76 6.20
C PHE A 73 9.49 -1.32 5.51
N LEU A 74 8.90 -0.58 4.56
CA LEU A 74 7.71 -1.04 3.84
C LEU A 74 8.00 -2.26 2.97
N THR A 75 9.16 -2.28 2.29
CA THR A 75 9.63 -3.44 1.52
C THR A 75 9.80 -4.66 2.41
N ASP A 76 10.37 -4.49 3.61
CA ASP A 76 10.54 -5.58 4.59
C ASP A 76 9.19 -6.18 5.03
N CYS A 77 8.18 -5.35 5.30
CA CYS A 77 6.83 -5.82 5.64
C CYS A 77 6.26 -6.74 4.55
N VAL A 78 6.37 -6.32 3.29
CA VAL A 78 5.86 -7.09 2.15
C VAL A 78 6.68 -8.36 1.90
N ASN A 79 8.00 -8.31 2.08
CA ASN A 79 8.87 -9.47 1.94
C ASN A 79 8.65 -10.50 3.04
N ARG A 80 8.46 -10.07 4.30
CA ARG A 80 8.11 -10.97 5.42
C ARG A 80 6.79 -11.69 5.15
N TYR A 81 5.81 -10.99 4.60
CA TYR A 81 4.56 -11.61 4.18
C TYR A 81 4.77 -12.66 3.07
N ALA A 82 5.58 -12.34 2.06
CA ALA A 82 5.85 -13.25 0.94
C ALA A 82 6.67 -14.49 1.35
N ALA A 83 7.56 -14.34 2.33
CA ALA A 83 8.42 -15.43 2.83
C ALA A 83 7.68 -16.39 3.77
N ALA A 84 6.52 -16.00 4.31
CA ALA A 84 5.71 -16.86 5.19
C ALA A 84 5.10 -18.03 4.40
N THR A 85 5.50 -19.26 4.74
CA THR A 85 5.01 -20.49 4.11
C THR A 85 3.62 -20.90 4.61
N ASP A 86 3.36 -20.65 5.89
CA ASP A 86 2.09 -20.99 6.54
C ASP A 86 1.18 -19.76 6.63
N GLU A 87 -0.10 -19.96 6.35
CA GLU A 87 -1.10 -18.89 6.38
C GLU A 87 -1.21 -18.24 7.78
N SER A 88 -1.00 -19.01 8.86
CA SER A 88 -1.03 -18.50 10.23
C SER A 88 0.09 -17.51 10.56
N GLN A 89 1.15 -17.48 9.75
CA GLN A 89 2.27 -16.55 9.90
C GLN A 89 2.13 -15.31 9.02
N LYS A 90 1.13 -15.26 8.14
CA LYS A 90 0.91 -14.12 7.25
C LYS A 90 0.17 -13.00 7.97
N ASN A 91 0.87 -11.89 8.15
CA ASN A 91 0.25 -10.68 8.64
C ASN A 91 -0.37 -9.87 7.49
N HIS A 92 -1.62 -10.21 7.13
CA HIS A 92 -2.36 -9.55 6.05
C HIS A 92 -2.56 -8.05 6.29
N ILE A 93 -2.74 -7.64 7.54
CA ILE A 93 -2.98 -6.25 7.93
C ILE A 93 -1.73 -5.41 7.74
N GLU A 94 -0.58 -5.93 8.16
CA GLU A 94 0.70 -5.24 7.96
C GLU A 94 1.07 -5.14 6.48
N LYS A 95 0.79 -6.17 5.69
CA LYS A 95 0.95 -6.10 4.23
C LYS A 95 0.04 -5.02 3.62
N ASP A 96 -1.25 -5.00 3.98
CA ASP A 96 -2.18 -3.97 3.49
C ASP A 96 -1.69 -2.56 3.84
N GLY A 97 -1.31 -2.33 5.10
CA GLY A 97 -0.79 -1.05 5.56
C GLY A 97 0.48 -0.63 4.82
N ALA A 98 1.38 -1.58 4.53
CA ALA A 98 2.58 -1.31 3.75
C ALA A 98 2.26 -0.89 2.31
N LEU A 99 1.35 -1.59 1.65
CA LEU A 99 0.87 -1.23 0.31
C LEU A 99 0.12 0.10 0.31
N HIS A 100 -0.69 0.37 1.34
CA HIS A 100 -1.39 1.65 1.51
C HIS A 100 -0.39 2.81 1.57
N ALA A 101 0.66 2.69 2.39
CA ALA A 101 1.72 3.67 2.48
C ALA A 101 2.50 3.83 1.16
N PHE A 102 2.81 2.75 0.44
CA PHE A 102 3.43 2.84 -0.89
C PHE A 102 2.56 3.59 -1.89
N GLY A 103 1.27 3.28 -1.97
CA GLY A 103 0.35 3.94 -2.89
C GLY A 103 0.10 5.41 -2.56
N ALA A 104 0.12 5.79 -1.28
CA ALA A 104 0.05 7.19 -0.88
C ALA A 104 1.29 7.99 -1.35
N LEU A 105 2.45 7.33 -1.44
CA LEU A 105 3.69 7.92 -1.92
C LEU A 105 3.84 7.87 -3.46
N ALA A 106 2.88 7.30 -4.19
CA ALA A 106 3.02 7.02 -5.62
C ALA A 106 3.38 8.26 -6.45
N GLU A 107 2.71 9.41 -6.22
CA GLU A 107 2.98 10.66 -6.94
C GLU A 107 4.44 11.12 -6.78
N TYR A 108 4.98 11.01 -5.56
CA TYR A 108 6.37 11.36 -5.29
C TYR A 108 7.35 10.35 -5.91
N LEU A 109 7.07 9.06 -5.75
CA LEU A 109 7.98 7.99 -6.17
C LEU A 109 8.05 7.85 -7.70
N LEU A 110 6.94 8.00 -8.42
CA LEU A 110 6.87 7.93 -9.88
C LEU A 110 7.66 9.06 -10.55
N ASN A 111 7.78 10.21 -9.90
CA ASN A 111 8.59 11.34 -10.37
C ASN A 111 10.11 11.11 -10.18
N MET A 112 10.52 10.07 -9.45
CA MET A 112 11.92 9.77 -9.16
C MET A 112 12.42 8.56 -9.96
N LYS A 113 13.19 8.82 -11.02
CA LYS A 113 13.75 7.78 -11.91
C LYS A 113 14.46 6.63 -11.19
N LYS A 114 15.15 6.90 -10.07
CA LYS A 114 15.86 5.88 -9.27
C LYS A 114 14.95 4.80 -8.67
N TYR A 115 13.65 5.05 -8.52
CA TYR A 115 12.70 4.10 -7.96
C TYR A 115 11.91 3.33 -9.01
N ALA A 116 11.98 3.71 -10.30
CA ALA A 116 11.13 3.14 -11.35
C ALA A 116 11.14 1.60 -11.39
N SER A 117 12.32 0.98 -11.47
CA SER A 117 12.44 -0.49 -11.49
C SER A 117 11.97 -1.16 -10.20
N HIS A 118 12.15 -0.50 -9.05
CA HIS A 118 11.67 -1.03 -7.77
C HIS A 118 10.14 -0.98 -7.67
N LEU A 119 9.50 0.06 -8.21
CA LEU A 119 8.04 0.19 -8.24
C LEU A 119 7.42 -0.84 -9.17
N GLU A 120 7.99 -1.06 -10.35
CA GLU A 120 7.54 -2.14 -11.25
C GLU A 120 7.69 -3.51 -10.56
N GLY A 121 8.84 -3.77 -9.94
CA GLY A 121 9.08 -4.99 -9.18
C GLY A 121 8.06 -5.17 -8.04
N LEU A 122 7.75 -4.11 -7.28
CA LEU A 122 6.72 -4.14 -6.23
C LEU A 122 5.36 -4.55 -6.79
N LEU A 123 4.93 -3.96 -7.92
CA LEU A 123 3.64 -4.31 -8.53
C LEU A 123 3.60 -5.79 -8.94
N VAL A 124 4.60 -6.25 -9.68
CA VAL A 124 4.63 -7.62 -10.21
C VAL A 124 4.75 -8.67 -9.10
N THR A 125 5.62 -8.43 -8.12
CA THR A 125 5.92 -9.44 -7.09
C THR A 125 4.93 -9.45 -5.94
N SER A 126 4.34 -8.30 -5.61
CA SER A 126 3.61 -8.13 -4.36
C SER A 126 2.14 -7.79 -4.53
N VAL A 127 1.80 -7.07 -5.61
CA VAL A 127 0.43 -6.59 -5.89
C VAL A 127 -0.31 -7.51 -6.85
N PHE A 128 0.33 -7.96 -7.94
CA PHE A 128 -0.31 -8.85 -8.92
C PHE A 128 -0.84 -10.16 -8.30
N PRO A 129 -0.11 -10.84 -7.39
CA PRO A 129 -0.63 -12.03 -6.73
C PRO A 129 -1.87 -11.75 -5.87
N ASP A 130 -2.01 -10.53 -5.33
CA ASP A 130 -3.15 -10.17 -4.49
C ASP A 130 -4.45 -10.09 -5.27
N PHE A 131 -4.41 -9.94 -6.61
CA PHE A 131 -5.60 -10.11 -7.45
C PHE A 131 -6.20 -11.50 -7.35
N ASN A 132 -5.54 -12.50 -6.76
CA ASN A 132 -6.05 -13.84 -6.50
C ASN A 132 -5.99 -14.23 -5.02
N SER A 133 -5.73 -13.27 -4.12
CA SER A 133 -5.68 -13.53 -2.68
C SER A 133 -7.01 -14.07 -2.16
N PRO A 134 -7.02 -15.05 -1.23
CA PRO A 134 -8.25 -15.44 -0.53
C PRO A 134 -8.79 -14.29 0.34
N ILE A 135 -7.92 -13.37 0.76
CA ILE A 135 -8.26 -12.24 1.63
C ILE A 135 -8.83 -11.08 0.82
N GLY A 136 -10.09 -10.74 1.07
CA GLY A 136 -10.85 -9.78 0.27
C GLY A 136 -10.27 -8.37 0.24
N PHE A 137 -9.87 -7.83 1.39
CA PHE A 137 -9.32 -6.46 1.46
C PHE A 137 -7.96 -6.34 0.73
N LEU A 138 -7.17 -7.42 0.64
CA LEU A 138 -5.94 -7.42 -0.17
C LEU A 138 -6.26 -7.31 -1.67
N ARG A 139 -7.33 -7.94 -2.14
CA ARG A 139 -7.80 -7.76 -3.52
C ARG A 139 -8.24 -6.31 -3.78
N CYS A 140 -8.99 -5.74 -2.84
CA CYS A 140 -9.40 -4.33 -2.89
C CYS A 140 -8.19 -3.40 -2.96
N ARG A 141 -7.19 -3.64 -2.10
CA ARG A 141 -5.93 -2.90 -2.10
C ARG A 141 -5.16 -3.05 -3.41
N ALA A 142 -5.15 -4.22 -4.03
CA ALA A 142 -4.49 -4.43 -5.31
C ALA A 142 -5.08 -3.55 -6.41
N CYS A 143 -6.42 -3.46 -6.50
CA CYS A 143 -7.10 -2.55 -7.42
C CYS A 143 -6.71 -1.09 -7.17
N TRP A 144 -6.71 -0.66 -5.91
CA TRP A 144 -6.32 0.69 -5.52
C TRP A 144 -4.85 1.00 -5.84
N MET A 145 -3.94 0.05 -5.61
CA MET A 145 -2.52 0.19 -5.95
C MET A 145 -2.33 0.39 -7.46
N VAL A 146 -3.03 -0.39 -8.28
CA VAL A 146 -2.96 -0.25 -9.74
C VAL A 146 -3.46 1.13 -10.19
N GLN A 147 -4.53 1.65 -9.57
CA GLN A 147 -4.97 3.02 -9.82
C GLN A 147 -3.87 4.04 -9.47
N LYS A 148 -3.26 3.91 -8.29
CA LYS A 148 -2.19 4.83 -7.83
C LYS A 148 -0.95 4.80 -8.70
N PHE A 149 -0.61 3.64 -9.27
CA PHE A 149 0.55 3.46 -10.15
C PHE A 149 0.18 3.39 -11.63
N SER A 150 -0.97 3.94 -12.03
CA SER A 150 -1.49 3.87 -13.41
C SER A 150 -0.55 4.45 -14.48
N THR A 151 0.35 5.36 -14.10
CA THR A 151 1.35 5.97 -15.00
C THR A 151 2.75 5.36 -14.87
N VAL A 152 2.87 4.19 -14.21
CA VAL A 152 4.13 3.45 -14.14
C VAL A 152 4.62 3.11 -15.55
N LYS A 153 5.94 3.20 -15.76
CA LYS A 153 6.57 2.79 -17.02
C LYS A 153 7.02 1.36 -16.87
N TRP A 154 6.41 0.48 -17.66
CA TRP A 154 6.83 -0.92 -17.78
C TRP A 154 8.15 -0.99 -18.53
N SER A 155 9.10 -1.77 -18.01
CA SER A 155 10.41 -1.97 -18.64
C SER A 155 10.41 -3.08 -19.69
N ASP A 156 9.37 -3.90 -19.71
CA ASP A 156 9.19 -4.99 -20.66
C ASP A 156 8.48 -4.56 -21.95
N ASP A 157 8.22 -5.53 -22.82
CA ASP A 157 7.53 -5.35 -24.11
C ASP A 157 5.99 -5.21 -23.98
N GLY A 158 5.51 -4.80 -22.80
CA GLY A 158 4.09 -4.69 -22.47
C GLY A 158 3.47 -5.99 -21.94
N THR A 159 4.27 -6.99 -21.60
CA THR A 159 3.81 -8.25 -21.03
C THR A 159 3.19 -8.06 -19.63
N ASN A 160 3.80 -7.25 -18.77
CA ASN A 160 3.31 -6.92 -17.44
C ASN A 160 2.00 -6.15 -17.50
N LEU A 161 1.88 -5.20 -18.44
CA LEU A 161 0.62 -4.48 -18.67
C LEU A 161 -0.50 -5.41 -19.15
N ARG A 162 -0.22 -6.33 -20.08
CA ARG A 162 -1.20 -7.32 -20.55
C ARG A 162 -1.66 -8.23 -19.41
N THR A 163 -0.73 -8.72 -18.60
CA THR A 163 -1.02 -9.53 -17.41
C THR A 163 -1.90 -8.76 -16.44
N LEU A 164 -1.57 -7.49 -16.16
CA LEU A 164 -2.38 -6.64 -15.28
C LEU A 164 -3.81 -6.48 -15.80
N ILE A 165 -3.99 -6.19 -17.08
CA ILE A 165 -5.32 -6.06 -17.69
C ILE A 165 -6.11 -7.36 -17.55
N GLN A 166 -5.48 -8.52 -17.76
CA GLN A 166 -6.13 -9.81 -17.56
C GLN A 166 -6.56 -10.03 -16.12
N LEU A 167 -5.71 -9.71 -15.14
CA LEU A 167 -6.02 -9.82 -13.71
C LEU A 167 -7.21 -8.96 -13.30
N VAL A 168 -7.33 -7.75 -13.86
CA VAL A 168 -8.46 -6.85 -13.59
C VAL A 168 -9.76 -7.35 -14.24
N LEU A 169 -9.68 -7.92 -15.45
CA LEU A 169 -10.86 -8.38 -16.20
C LEU A 169 -11.42 -9.74 -15.76
N GLN A 170 -10.64 -10.55 -15.04
CA GLN A 170 -11.05 -11.88 -14.57
C GLN A 170 -11.83 -11.86 -13.23
N ARG A 171 -12.24 -10.68 -12.78
CA ARG A 171 -12.93 -10.42 -11.51
C ARG A 171 -14.40 -10.09 -11.75
#